data_AF-A0A7C3C5A0-F1
#
_entry.id   AF-A0A7C3C5A0-F1
#
_cell.length_a   1.000
_cell.length_b   1.000
_cell.length_c   1.000
_cell.angle_alpha   90.00
_cell.angle_beta   90.00
_cell.angle_gamma   90.00
#
_symmetry.space_group_name_H-M   'P 1'
#
loop_
_entity.id
_entity.type
_entity.pdbx_description
1 polymer ?
#
loop_
_entity_poly.entity_id
_entity_poly.type
_entity_poly.pdbx_seq_one_letter_code
_entity_poly.pdbx_strand_id
1 'polypeptide(L)'
;MEKSESSSVVATKKAQPLKIPYALAPSGKIVDPEDARKEDGPFLCPACRGRVLLRRGPVRRAHFAHPGQTRCSPETALHAAAKRRVAQAVAAWLDGTGPRPRIERECPICFAPYEQAVPDSVRGVRVEQALPSGYVADVALLGGDPRHVRAAVEIRACHAVETTKKRNIGVPYLELDAEEVLREPTLWRPLSHNLDRRPCRACRTALKRFR
;
A
#
# COMPACT_ATOMS: atom_id res chain seq x y z
N MET A 1 -31.74 -6.49 56.11
CA MET A 1 -30.72 -7.55 56.19
C MET A 1 -31.16 -8.59 55.19
N GLU A 2 -30.46 -9.01 54.14
CA GLU A 2 -29.11 -8.77 53.64
C GLU A 2 -29.15 -8.92 52.11
N LYS A 3 -28.15 -8.35 51.46
CA LYS A 3 -27.91 -8.35 50.01
C LYS A 3 -27.65 -9.77 49.48
N SER A 4 -27.96 -10.02 48.22
CA SER A 4 -26.96 -10.59 47.30
C SER A 4 -27.44 -10.54 45.84
N GLU A 5 -26.82 -9.63 45.10
CA GLU A 5 -26.71 -9.66 43.64
C GLU A 5 -25.90 -10.90 43.22
N SER A 6 -26.28 -11.55 42.13
CA SER A 6 -25.33 -12.32 41.32
C SER A 6 -25.66 -12.12 39.85
N SER A 7 -25.19 -10.98 39.35
CA SER A 7 -25.05 -10.71 37.93
C SER A 7 -23.74 -11.38 37.47
N SER A 8 -23.84 -12.36 36.58
CA SER A 8 -22.67 -12.92 35.89
C SER A 8 -22.92 -12.88 34.39
N VAL A 9 -22.77 -11.68 33.82
CA VAL A 9 -22.64 -11.46 32.38
C VAL A 9 -21.26 -11.98 31.97
N VAL A 10 -21.23 -13.13 31.31
CA VAL A 10 -20.02 -13.68 30.69
C VAL A 10 -19.64 -12.79 29.51
N ALA A 11 -18.66 -11.92 29.70
CA ALA A 11 -18.06 -11.13 28.64
C ALA A 11 -17.33 -12.06 27.65
N THR A 12 -17.88 -12.21 26.45
CA THR A 12 -17.22 -12.88 25.33
C THR A 12 -15.98 -12.07 24.91
N LYS A 13 -14.80 -12.68 25.05
CA LYS A 13 -13.52 -12.11 24.59
C LYS A 13 -13.60 -11.78 23.09
N LYS A 14 -13.61 -10.49 22.75
CA LYS A 14 -13.40 -10.03 21.37
C LYS A 14 -12.08 -10.61 20.83
N ALA A 15 -12.15 -11.27 19.68
CA ALA A 15 -10.99 -11.79 18.96
C ALA A 15 -10.04 -10.63 18.60
N GLN A 16 -8.77 -10.75 19.01
CA GLN A 16 -7.76 -9.71 18.81
C GLN A 16 -7.47 -9.49 17.32
N PRO A 17 -7.30 -8.23 16.87
CA PRO A 17 -6.98 -7.92 15.47
C PRO A 17 -5.67 -8.60 15.02
N LEU A 18 -5.62 -8.98 13.73
CA LEU A 18 -4.42 -9.54 13.10
C LEU A 18 -3.24 -8.57 13.25
N LYS A 19 -2.06 -9.12 13.59
CA LYS A 19 -1.00 -8.35 14.25
C LYS A 19 -0.13 -7.55 13.27
N ILE A 20 0.42 -8.15 12.22
CA ILE A 20 1.22 -7.50 11.17
C ILE A 20 1.26 -8.42 9.93
N PRO A 21 0.79 -8.00 8.73
CA PRO A 21 0.66 -8.89 7.59
C PRO A 21 1.97 -9.15 6.83
N TYR A 22 2.98 -8.28 6.97
CA TYR A 22 4.29 -8.43 6.34
C TYR A 22 5.38 -7.88 7.26
N ALA A 23 6.57 -8.46 7.22
CA ALA A 23 7.74 -7.95 7.95
C ALA A 23 8.82 -7.47 7.00
N LEU A 24 9.87 -6.88 7.57
CA LEU A 24 11.11 -6.61 6.87
C LEU A 24 12.17 -7.62 7.30
N ALA A 25 12.93 -8.13 6.33
CA ALA A 25 14.24 -8.72 6.60
C ALA A 25 15.23 -7.62 7.05
N PRO A 26 16.40 -7.96 7.62
CA PRO A 26 17.42 -6.97 7.98
C PRO A 26 17.90 -6.14 6.77
N SER A 27 17.84 -6.72 5.57
CA SER A 27 18.11 -6.02 4.30
C SER A 27 17.05 -4.98 3.91
N GLY A 28 15.93 -4.91 4.62
CA GLY A 28 14.79 -4.05 4.30
C GLY A 28 13.83 -4.63 3.25
N LYS A 29 14.09 -5.83 2.73
CA LYS A 29 13.17 -6.55 1.83
C LYS A 29 11.89 -6.91 2.56
N ILE A 30 10.73 -6.77 1.90
CA ILE A 30 9.45 -7.24 2.44
C ILE A 30 9.43 -8.76 2.44
N VAL A 31 8.97 -9.32 3.55
CA VAL A 31 8.80 -10.74 3.77
C VAL A 31 7.32 -11.04 3.95
N ASP A 32 6.78 -11.91 3.09
CA ASP A 32 5.46 -12.51 3.24
C ASP A 32 5.52 -13.63 4.29
N PRO A 33 4.64 -13.64 5.30
CA PRO A 33 4.63 -14.70 6.31
C PRO A 33 4.25 -16.09 5.75
N GLU A 34 3.61 -16.18 4.57
CA GLU A 34 3.31 -17.45 3.90
C GLU A 34 4.56 -18.08 3.27
N ASP A 35 5.52 -17.28 2.83
CA ASP A 35 6.78 -17.74 2.23
C ASP A 35 7.92 -17.87 3.25
N ALA A 36 7.79 -17.23 4.41
CA ALA A 36 8.84 -17.18 5.43
C ALA A 36 8.92 -18.43 6.31
N ARG A 37 10.14 -18.76 6.73
CA ARG A 37 10.44 -19.72 7.80
C ARG A 37 10.96 -18.98 9.03
N LYS A 38 10.91 -19.60 10.21
CA LYS A 38 11.32 -18.94 11.46
C LYS A 38 12.81 -18.59 11.47
N GLU A 39 13.59 -19.46 10.85
CA GLU A 39 15.04 -19.37 10.65
C GLU A 39 15.47 -18.26 9.68
N ASP A 40 14.58 -17.75 8.82
CA ASP A 40 14.90 -16.64 7.90
C ASP A 40 14.95 -15.28 8.64
N GLY A 41 14.63 -15.25 9.94
CA GLY A 41 14.72 -14.07 10.79
C GLY A 41 16.17 -13.61 11.06
N PRO A 42 16.36 -12.44 11.70
CA PRO A 42 15.35 -11.69 12.43
C PRO A 42 14.41 -10.88 11.52
N PHE A 43 13.14 -10.80 11.93
CA PHE A 43 12.12 -10.00 11.25
C PHE A 43 11.86 -8.69 12.00
N LEU A 44 11.67 -7.61 11.25
CA LEU A 44 11.41 -6.27 11.78
C LEU A 44 10.04 -5.77 11.36
N CYS A 45 9.36 -5.06 12.25
CA CYS A 45 8.10 -4.37 11.95
C CYS A 45 8.33 -3.28 10.90
N PRO A 46 7.52 -3.20 9.82
CA PRO A 46 7.68 -2.17 8.79
C PRO A 46 7.51 -0.73 9.28
N ALA A 47 6.76 -0.54 10.38
CA ALA A 47 6.49 0.75 11.00
C ALA A 47 7.54 1.13 12.04
N CYS A 48 7.62 0.41 13.17
CA CYS A 48 8.50 0.79 14.29
C CYS A 48 9.90 0.19 14.23
N ARG A 49 10.18 -0.70 13.24
CA ARG A 49 11.43 -1.47 13.13
C ARG A 49 11.74 -2.39 14.31
N GLY A 50 10.85 -2.50 15.30
CA GLY A 50 10.98 -3.43 16.41
C GLY A 50 10.91 -4.89 15.93
N ARG A 51 11.55 -5.79 16.67
CA ARG A 51 11.55 -7.23 16.35
C ARG A 51 10.13 -7.79 16.36
N VAL A 52 9.81 -8.60 15.35
CA VAL A 52 8.54 -9.32 15.25
C VAL A 52 8.81 -10.81 15.07
N LEU A 53 7.85 -11.64 15.49
CA LEU A 53 7.92 -13.09 15.40
C LEU A 53 6.93 -13.60 14.37
N LEU A 54 7.36 -14.53 13.53
CA LEU A 54 6.47 -15.28 12.65
C LEU A 54 5.53 -16.15 13.50
N ARG A 55 4.24 -15.95 13.31
CA ARG A 55 3.15 -16.73 13.89
C ARG A 55 2.47 -17.49 12.76
N ARG A 56 2.57 -18.81 12.80
CA ARG A 56 1.89 -19.73 11.89
C ARG A 56 1.25 -20.83 12.73
N GLY A 57 0.03 -21.21 12.39
CA GLY A 57 -0.69 -22.29 13.05
C GLY A 57 -1.69 -22.93 12.07
N PRO A 58 -2.27 -24.09 12.42
CA PRO A 58 -3.11 -24.86 11.50
C PRO A 58 -4.43 -24.16 11.12
N VAL A 59 -4.86 -23.16 11.89
CA VAL A 59 -6.18 -22.50 11.74
C VAL A 59 -6.07 -21.05 11.26
N ARG A 60 -4.98 -20.35 11.61
CA ARG A 60 -4.83 -18.91 11.32
C ARG A 60 -3.77 -18.71 10.26
N ARG A 61 -4.08 -17.85 9.28
CA ARG A 61 -3.13 -17.35 8.28
C ARG A 61 -1.83 -16.90 8.94
N ALA A 62 -0.70 -17.21 8.30
CA ALA A 62 0.59 -16.82 8.81
C ALA A 62 0.67 -15.29 8.90
N HIS A 63 1.26 -14.77 9.98
CA HIS A 63 1.40 -13.34 10.20
C HIS A 63 2.57 -13.06 11.14
N PHE A 64 2.99 -11.81 11.23
CA PHE A 64 3.99 -11.36 12.17
C PHE A 64 3.36 -10.71 13.41
N ALA A 65 4.06 -10.76 14.54
CA ALA A 65 3.58 -10.19 15.81
C ALA A 65 4.73 -9.71 16.69
N HIS A 66 4.55 -8.57 17.37
CA HIS A 66 5.49 -8.12 18.40
C HIS A 66 5.52 -9.10 19.59
N PRO A 67 6.72 -9.42 20.13
CA PRO A 67 6.86 -10.16 21.38
C PRO A 67 6.65 -9.21 22.58
N GLY A 68 5.39 -8.86 22.87
CA GLY A 68 5.04 -8.03 24.04
C GLY A 68 4.16 -6.83 23.71
N GLN A 69 3.95 -5.97 24.70
CA GLN A 69 3.23 -4.71 24.50
C GLN A 69 4.07 -3.76 23.64
N THR A 70 3.42 -3.15 22.66
CA THR A 70 4.02 -2.16 21.76
C THR A 70 3.04 -1.02 21.55
N ARG A 71 3.55 0.19 21.28
CA ARG A 71 2.73 1.32 20.84
C ARG A 71 2.43 1.27 19.33
N CYS A 72 3.00 0.31 18.59
CA CYS A 72 2.76 0.14 17.17
C CYS A 72 1.41 -0.50 16.92
N SER A 73 0.52 0.19 16.21
CA SER A 73 -0.76 -0.39 15.78
C SER A 73 -0.58 -1.27 14.53
N PRO A 74 -1.45 -2.29 14.33
CA PRO A 74 -1.48 -3.06 13.10
C PRO A 74 -1.70 -2.21 11.84
N GLU A 75 -2.53 -1.17 11.96
CA GLU A 75 -2.81 -0.23 10.87
C GLU A 75 -1.55 0.53 10.42
N THR A 76 -0.78 1.06 11.38
CA THR A 76 0.49 1.73 11.06
C THR A 76 1.47 0.75 10.40
N ALA A 77 1.51 -0.49 10.85
CA ALA A 77 2.36 -1.53 10.26
C ALA A 77 1.91 -1.90 8.84
N LEU A 78 0.60 -2.02 8.59
CA LEU A 78 0.02 -2.29 7.28
C LEU A 78 0.31 -1.14 6.29
N HIS A 79 0.07 0.10 6.71
CA HIS A 79 0.37 1.31 5.92
C HIS A 79 1.85 1.37 5.54
N ALA A 80 2.74 1.20 6.51
CA ALA A 80 4.18 1.20 6.27
C ALA A 80 4.65 0.06 5.36
N ALA A 81 4.05 -1.14 5.49
CA ALA A 81 4.35 -2.27 4.61
C ALA A 81 3.95 -1.97 3.16
N ALA A 82 2.73 -1.47 2.95
CA ALA A 82 2.20 -1.16 1.63
C ALA A 82 3.01 -0.07 0.92
N LYS A 83 3.37 1.02 1.60
CA LYS A 83 4.26 2.07 1.03
C LYS A 83 5.57 1.49 0.51
N ARG A 84 6.21 0.65 1.33
CA ARG A 84 7.46 -0.02 0.97
C ARG A 84 7.25 -1.00 -0.19
N ARG A 85 6.09 -1.65 -0.27
CA ARG A 85 5.79 -2.62 -1.34
C ARG A 85 5.66 -1.93 -2.69
N VAL A 86 4.95 -0.79 -2.76
CA VAL A 86 4.91 0.04 -3.97
C VAL A 86 6.33 0.43 -4.38
N ALA A 87 7.12 0.98 -3.44
CA ALA A 87 8.48 1.42 -3.73
C ALA A 87 9.37 0.28 -4.22
N GLN A 88 9.28 -0.91 -3.62
CA GLN A 88 10.02 -2.09 -4.05
C GLN A 88 9.61 -2.58 -5.44
N ALA A 89 8.31 -2.58 -5.76
CA ALA A 89 7.83 -2.97 -7.09
C ALA A 89 8.30 -2.00 -8.19
N VAL A 90 8.26 -0.70 -7.91
CA VAL A 90 8.76 0.31 -8.84
C VAL A 90 10.29 0.22 -8.98
N ALA A 91 11.04 0.08 -7.88
CA ALA A 91 12.49 -0.08 -7.92
C ALA A 91 12.89 -1.34 -8.69
N ALA A 92 12.27 -2.49 -8.41
CA ALA A 92 12.54 -3.73 -9.14
C ALA A 92 12.25 -3.61 -10.64
N TRP A 93 11.21 -2.88 -11.04
CA TRP A 93 10.98 -2.58 -12.44
C TRP A 93 12.07 -1.70 -13.05
N LEU A 94 12.44 -0.61 -12.37
CA LEU A 94 13.47 0.32 -12.86
C LEU A 94 14.84 -0.37 -12.99
N ASP A 95 15.14 -1.33 -12.11
CA ASP A 95 16.37 -2.12 -12.12
C ASP A 95 16.29 -3.32 -13.08
N GLY A 96 15.16 -3.54 -13.76
CA GLY A 96 14.95 -4.65 -14.68
C GLY A 96 14.79 -6.03 -14.03
N THR A 97 14.69 -6.09 -12.70
CA THR A 97 14.54 -7.33 -11.93
C THR A 97 13.08 -7.71 -11.64
N GLY A 98 12.13 -6.88 -12.07
CA GLY A 98 10.69 -7.07 -11.83
C GLY A 98 9.81 -6.50 -12.93
N PRO A 99 8.52 -6.89 -12.96
CA PRO A 99 7.59 -6.41 -13.97
C PRO A 99 7.20 -4.95 -13.72
N ARG A 100 6.95 -4.22 -14.81
CA ARG A 100 6.46 -2.85 -14.78
C ARG A 100 5.06 -2.77 -14.15
N PRO A 101 4.85 -1.94 -13.11
CA PRO A 101 3.52 -1.75 -12.56
C PRO A 101 2.54 -1.17 -13.59
N ARG A 102 1.28 -1.57 -13.48
CA ARG A 102 0.17 -1.15 -14.34
C ARG A 102 -0.93 -0.54 -13.48
N ILE A 103 -1.65 0.40 -14.06
CA ILE A 103 -2.74 1.14 -13.43
C ILE A 103 -4.01 0.76 -14.16
N GLU A 104 -5.01 0.26 -13.44
CA GLU A 104 -6.35 0.07 -13.97
C GLU A 104 -7.02 1.42 -14.13
N ARG A 105 -7.58 1.68 -15.33
CA ARG A 105 -8.18 2.95 -15.71
C ARG A 105 -9.51 2.72 -16.38
N GLU A 106 -10.37 3.73 -16.33
CA GLU A 106 -11.59 3.79 -17.13
C GLU A 106 -11.38 4.66 -18.38
N CYS A 107 -11.88 4.21 -19.54
CA CYS A 107 -11.85 5.00 -20.76
C CYS A 107 -12.88 6.14 -20.70
N PRO A 108 -12.49 7.43 -20.86
CA PRO A 108 -13.44 8.56 -20.85
C PRO A 108 -14.39 8.62 -22.06
N ILE A 109 -14.31 7.68 -23.01
CA ILE A 109 -15.12 7.67 -24.24
C ILE A 109 -16.10 6.51 -24.24
N CYS A 110 -15.59 5.29 -24.06
CA CYS A 110 -16.43 4.08 -24.07
C CYS A 110 -16.67 3.50 -22.67
N PHE A 111 -16.12 4.11 -21.63
CA PHE A 111 -16.23 3.67 -20.22
C PHE A 111 -15.72 2.25 -19.94
N ALA A 112 -15.12 1.57 -20.92
CA ALA A 112 -14.50 0.27 -20.72
C ALA A 112 -13.23 0.42 -19.86
N PRO A 113 -12.99 -0.52 -18.92
CA PRO A 113 -11.75 -0.58 -18.19
C PRO A 113 -10.58 -0.93 -19.12
N TYR A 114 -9.40 -0.41 -18.83
CA TYR A 114 -8.16 -0.78 -19.50
C TYR A 114 -6.97 -0.56 -18.58
N GLU A 115 -5.90 -1.32 -18.82
CA GLU A 115 -4.65 -1.16 -18.07
C GLU A 115 -3.70 -0.18 -18.78
N GLN A 116 -3.09 0.71 -18.00
CA GLN A 116 -2.04 1.61 -18.43
C GLN A 116 -0.76 1.30 -17.65
N ALA A 117 0.33 0.96 -18.33
CA ALA A 117 1.62 0.85 -17.68
C ALA A 117 2.05 2.19 -17.04
N VAL A 118 2.71 2.15 -15.87
CA VAL A 118 3.31 3.34 -15.24
C VAL A 118 4.27 3.99 -16.24
N PRO A 119 4.13 5.28 -16.61
CA PRO A 119 4.84 5.86 -17.76
C PRO A 119 6.37 5.72 -17.72
N ASP A 120 7.00 5.59 -18.90
CA ASP A 120 8.47 5.57 -19.07
C ASP A 120 9.10 6.94 -18.80
N SER A 121 8.42 7.82 -18.09
CA SER A 121 9.01 9.05 -17.59
C SER A 121 9.23 9.01 -16.08
N VAL A 122 8.77 7.95 -15.42
CA VAL A 122 9.19 7.58 -14.07
C VAL A 122 10.59 6.97 -14.16
N ARG A 123 11.50 7.49 -13.34
CA ARG A 123 12.92 7.10 -13.27
C ARG A 123 13.40 6.85 -11.84
N GLY A 124 12.54 7.08 -10.85
CA GLY A 124 12.86 6.84 -9.46
C GLY A 124 11.62 6.75 -8.60
N VAL A 125 11.82 6.34 -7.35
CA VAL A 125 10.76 6.22 -6.35
C VAL A 125 11.30 6.55 -4.97
N ARG A 126 10.51 7.22 -4.13
CA ARG A 126 10.83 7.52 -2.73
C ARG A 126 9.60 7.36 -1.86
N VAL A 127 9.80 6.89 -0.63
CA VAL A 127 8.76 6.81 0.40
C VAL A 127 8.84 8.06 1.27
N GLU A 128 7.70 8.59 1.73
CA GLU A 128 7.61 9.74 2.64
C GLU A 128 8.32 11.00 2.09
N GLN A 129 8.07 11.31 0.82
CA GLN A 129 8.69 12.45 0.14
C GLN A 129 7.88 13.73 0.34
N ALA A 130 8.50 14.75 0.93
CA ALA A 130 7.93 16.08 0.98
C ALA A 130 7.78 16.67 -0.43
N LEU A 131 6.60 17.21 -0.72
CA LEU A 131 6.24 17.89 -1.96
C LEU A 131 6.33 19.41 -1.79
N PRO A 132 6.47 20.19 -2.89
CA PRO A 132 6.46 21.65 -2.84
C PRO A 132 5.19 22.26 -2.23
N SER A 133 4.08 21.53 -2.26
CA SER A 133 2.80 21.92 -1.63
C SER A 133 2.82 21.87 -0.10
N GLY A 134 3.91 21.39 0.52
CA GLY A 134 4.00 21.13 1.96
C GLY A 134 3.39 19.78 2.39
N TYR A 135 2.79 19.04 1.46
CA TYR A 135 2.29 17.69 1.68
C TYR A 135 3.44 16.67 1.66
N VAL A 136 3.34 15.59 2.44
CA VAL A 136 4.28 14.46 2.39
C VAL A 136 3.58 13.30 1.73
N ALA A 137 4.01 12.95 0.52
CA ALA A 137 3.48 11.80 -0.21
C ALA A 137 3.94 10.50 0.45
N ASP A 138 3.02 9.56 0.62
CA ASP A 138 3.34 8.21 1.09
C ASP A 138 4.41 7.56 0.19
N VAL A 139 4.22 7.65 -1.13
CA VAL A 139 5.22 7.28 -2.13
C VAL A 139 5.21 8.31 -3.28
N ALA A 140 6.38 8.83 -3.64
CA ALA A 140 6.55 9.69 -4.80
C ALA A 140 7.22 8.94 -5.95
N LEU A 141 6.61 9.00 -7.13
CA LEU A 141 7.22 8.58 -8.40
C LEU A 141 7.97 9.76 -9.00
N LEU A 142 9.26 9.58 -9.28
CA LEU A 142 10.17 10.67 -9.67
C LEU A 142 10.49 10.63 -11.15
N GLY A 143 10.73 11.80 -11.74
CA GLY A 143 11.26 11.95 -13.10
C GLY A 143 12.77 11.75 -13.17
N GLY A 144 13.37 12.09 -14.31
CA GLY A 144 14.83 12.07 -14.48
C GLY A 144 15.56 13.05 -13.54
N ASP A 145 14.93 14.17 -13.19
CA ASP A 145 15.33 15.01 -12.06
C ASP A 145 14.61 14.50 -10.79
N PRO A 146 15.33 14.10 -9.72
CA PRO A 146 14.73 13.67 -8.46
C PRO A 146 13.84 14.72 -7.77
N ARG A 147 13.96 16.01 -8.11
CA ARG A 147 13.07 17.07 -7.62
C ARG A 147 11.73 17.11 -8.37
N HIS A 148 11.67 16.52 -9.56
CA HIS A 148 10.48 16.46 -10.38
C HIS A 148 9.63 15.24 -9.99
N VAL A 149 8.63 15.48 -9.14
CA VAL A 149 7.64 14.44 -8.79
C VAL A 149 6.63 14.30 -9.94
N ARG A 150 6.55 13.10 -10.52
CA ARG A 150 5.63 12.75 -11.61
C ARG A 150 4.24 12.38 -11.11
N ALA A 151 4.18 11.71 -9.98
CA ALA A 151 2.94 11.42 -9.28
C ALA A 151 3.20 11.11 -7.80
N ALA A 152 2.21 11.38 -6.96
CA ALA A 152 2.11 10.86 -5.61
C ALA A 152 1.25 9.59 -5.60
N VAL A 153 1.58 8.65 -4.71
CA VAL A 153 0.80 7.45 -4.44
C VAL A 153 0.54 7.42 -2.94
N GLU A 154 -0.73 7.56 -2.57
CA GLU A 154 -1.24 7.51 -1.19
C GLU A 154 -1.78 6.13 -0.86
N ILE A 155 -1.56 5.66 0.36
CA ILE A 155 -1.99 4.33 0.80
C ILE A 155 -3.14 4.47 1.81
N ARG A 156 -4.27 3.82 1.53
CA ARG A 156 -5.37 3.68 2.48
C ARG A 156 -5.27 2.34 3.22
N ALA A 157 -5.04 2.38 4.54
CA ALA A 157 -4.91 1.20 5.39
C ALA A 157 -6.17 0.88 6.22
N CYS A 158 -7.15 1.79 6.32
CA CYS A 158 -8.38 1.58 7.09
C CYS A 158 -9.65 1.91 6.29
N HIS A 159 -10.73 1.16 6.60
CA HIS A 159 -12.08 1.38 6.10
C HIS A 159 -12.92 2.17 7.14
N ALA A 160 -12.62 3.43 7.44
CA ALA A 160 -13.59 4.33 8.09
C ALA A 160 -13.15 5.80 8.17
N VAL A 161 -13.96 6.63 7.51
CA VAL A 161 -14.24 8.07 7.70
C VAL A 161 -13.17 9.09 7.25
N GLU A 162 -13.49 9.71 6.11
CA GLU A 162 -12.89 10.88 5.47
C GLU A 162 -12.80 12.10 6.43
N THR A 163 -11.90 13.08 6.24
CA THR A 163 -11.97 14.06 5.16
C THR A 163 -10.74 14.99 5.20
N THR A 164 -10.42 15.56 4.04
CA THR A 164 -9.61 16.79 3.89
C THR A 164 -8.09 16.67 3.90
N LYS A 165 -7.50 15.89 2.98
CA LYS A 165 -6.11 16.13 2.52
C LYS A 165 -5.91 16.17 1.00
N LYS A 166 -6.95 15.88 0.20
CA LYS A 166 -6.80 15.61 -1.25
C LYS A 166 -6.76 16.84 -2.15
N ARG A 167 -7.12 18.04 -1.66
CA ARG A 167 -7.33 19.21 -2.54
C ARG A 167 -6.05 19.96 -2.96
N ASN A 168 -4.88 19.67 -2.38
CA ASN A 168 -3.68 20.47 -2.68
C ASN A 168 -2.37 19.67 -2.77
N ILE A 169 -2.40 18.43 -3.28
CA ILE A 169 -1.17 17.64 -3.50
C ILE A 169 -0.23 18.32 -4.52
N GLY A 170 -0.78 19.08 -5.48
CA GLY A 170 0.00 19.87 -6.46
C GLY A 170 0.63 19.06 -7.59
N VAL A 171 0.48 17.73 -7.57
CA VAL A 171 0.94 16.79 -8.60
C VAL A 171 -0.16 15.76 -8.91
N PRO A 172 -0.07 15.00 -10.01
CA PRO A 172 -0.93 13.84 -10.21
C PRO A 172 -0.85 12.88 -9.01
N TYR A 173 -1.96 12.29 -8.59
CA TYR A 173 -2.00 11.37 -7.46
C TYR A 173 -2.88 10.15 -7.74
N LEU A 174 -2.56 9.09 -7.00
CA LEU A 174 -3.28 7.82 -6.94
C LEU A 174 -3.45 7.47 -5.46
N GLU A 175 -4.65 7.09 -5.03
CA GLU A 175 -4.88 6.48 -3.73
C GLU A 175 -5.10 4.97 -3.93
N LEU A 176 -4.28 4.13 -3.29
CA LEU A 176 -4.32 2.68 -3.42
C LEU A 176 -4.71 2.02 -2.09
N ASP A 177 -5.35 0.87 -2.17
CA ASP A 177 -5.64 0.04 -1.01
C ASP A 177 -4.38 -0.69 -0.51
N ALA A 178 -4.12 -0.64 0.79
CA ALA A 178 -2.92 -1.22 1.38
C ALA A 178 -2.86 -2.75 1.21
N GLU A 179 -3.97 -3.46 1.42
CA GLU A 179 -4.01 -4.91 1.32
C GLU A 179 -3.87 -5.37 -0.13
N GLU A 180 -4.53 -4.66 -1.05
CA GLU A 180 -4.44 -4.95 -2.47
C GLU A 180 -3.03 -4.79 -3.00
N VAL A 181 -2.36 -3.67 -2.71
CA VAL A 181 -0.97 -3.42 -3.12
C VAL A 181 -0.01 -4.47 -2.56
N LEU A 182 -0.27 -4.93 -1.34
CA LEU A 182 0.57 -5.95 -0.73
C LEU A 182 0.44 -7.30 -1.44
N ARG A 183 -0.78 -7.67 -1.81
CA ARG A 183 -1.12 -8.91 -2.54
C ARG A 183 -0.70 -8.85 -4.00
N GLU A 184 -0.96 -7.74 -4.68
CA GLU A 184 -0.75 -7.55 -6.12
C GLU A 184 -0.01 -6.22 -6.39
N PRO A 185 1.31 -6.18 -6.13
CA PRO A 185 2.07 -4.93 -6.09
C PRO A 185 2.29 -4.25 -7.44
N THR A 186 1.97 -4.97 -8.54
CA THR A 186 2.24 -4.54 -9.92
C THR A 186 0.96 -4.25 -10.70
N LEU A 187 -0.22 -4.41 -10.09
CA LEU A 187 -1.48 -3.98 -10.66
C LEU A 187 -2.20 -3.08 -9.66
N TRP A 188 -2.28 -1.81 -10.00
CA TRP A 188 -2.81 -0.77 -9.14
C TRP A 188 -4.23 -0.43 -9.56
N ARG A 189 -5.19 -0.63 -8.66
CA ARG A 189 -6.59 -0.24 -8.83
C ARG A 189 -6.87 0.97 -7.94
N PRO A 190 -6.84 2.20 -8.50
CA PRO A 190 -6.91 3.37 -7.66
C PRO A 190 -8.30 3.55 -7.07
N LEU A 191 -8.37 3.74 -5.75
CA LEU A 191 -9.58 4.08 -5.02
C LEU A 191 -10.04 5.51 -5.35
N SER A 192 -9.09 6.42 -5.56
CA SER A 192 -9.31 7.76 -6.09
C SER A 192 -8.05 8.27 -6.80
N HIS A 193 -8.20 9.17 -7.78
CA HIS A 193 -7.07 9.75 -8.50
C HIS A 193 -7.46 11.07 -9.19
N ASN A 194 -6.47 11.86 -9.62
CA ASN A 194 -6.67 13.02 -10.51
C ASN A 194 -5.85 12.91 -11.82
N LEU A 195 -5.45 11.71 -12.23
CA LEU A 195 -4.70 11.48 -13.47
C LEU A 195 -5.42 12.03 -14.71
N ASP A 196 -4.63 12.53 -15.68
CA ASP A 196 -5.12 12.95 -17.00
C ASP A 196 -6.04 11.91 -17.64
N ARG A 197 -7.21 12.34 -18.12
CA ARG A 197 -8.15 11.48 -18.84
C ARG A 197 -7.55 11.04 -20.18
N ARG A 198 -7.22 9.75 -20.32
CA ARG A 198 -6.69 9.17 -21.55
C ARG A 198 -7.66 8.14 -22.11
N PRO A 199 -8.07 8.24 -23.39
CA PRO A 199 -8.85 7.19 -24.04
C PRO A 199 -8.07 5.89 -24.17
N CYS A 200 -8.79 4.76 -24.16
CA CYS A 200 -8.22 3.45 -24.43
C CYS A 200 -7.66 3.37 -25.87
N ARG A 201 -6.86 2.33 -26.16
CA ARG A 201 -6.23 2.18 -27.48
C ARG A 201 -7.26 2.15 -28.61
N ALA A 202 -8.38 1.44 -28.44
CA ALA A 202 -9.43 1.34 -29.44
C ALA A 202 -10.03 2.73 -29.78
N CYS A 203 -10.45 3.49 -28.76
CA CYS A 203 -10.99 4.82 -28.95
C CYS A 203 -9.96 5.81 -29.52
N ARG A 204 -8.68 5.74 -29.10
CA ARG A 204 -7.62 6.56 -29.71
C ARG A 204 -7.44 6.27 -31.20
N THR A 205 -7.48 5.00 -31.60
CA THR A 205 -7.40 4.60 -33.01
C THR A 205 -8.62 5.08 -33.79
N ALA A 206 -9.82 4.96 -33.22
CA ALA A 206 -11.05 5.43 -33.84
C ALA A 206 -11.01 6.96 -34.08
N LEU A 207 -10.63 7.76 -33.06
CA LEU A 207 -10.55 9.22 -33.18
C LEU A 207 -9.55 9.70 -34.24
N LYS A 208 -8.45 8.97 -34.45
CA LYS A 208 -7.46 9.31 -35.49
C LYS A 208 -7.98 9.12 -36.90
N ARG A 209 -9.01 8.29 -37.11
CA ARG A 209 -9.63 8.07 -38.42
C ARG A 209 -10.59 9.19 -38.83
N PHE A 210 -10.94 10.09 -37.92
CA PHE A 210 -11.85 11.22 -38.13
C PHE A 210 -11.12 12.58 -38.07
N ARG A 211 -9.79 12.59 -38.12
CA ARG A 211 -8.94 13.78 -38.25
C ARG A 211 -8.23 13.72 -39.58
#